data_AF-A0A832FLZ1-F1
#
_entry.id   AF-A0A832FLZ1-F1
#
_cell.length_a   1.000
_cell.length_b   1.000
_cell.length_c   1.000
_cell.angle_alpha   90.00
_cell.angle_beta   90.00
_cell.angle_gamma   90.00
#
_symmetry.space_group_name_H-M   'P 1'
#
loop_
_entity.id
_entity.type
_entity.pdbx_description
1 polymer ?
#
loop_
_entity_poly.entity_id
_entity_poly.type
_entity_poly.pdbx_seq_one_letter_code
_entity_poly.pdbx_strand_id
1 'polypeptide(L)'
;MQRHLLVKKDRTAYLCVEVEEKGKKRRIQLARVHGWKAELACRFLSFTANGWSDDVARAFLGLNVLRIAEDEWAAMRYISIVKEMKKLDLHFWVDKFLRDREKADRAWRVFYEK
;
A
#
# COMPACT_ATOMS: atom_id res chain seq x y z
N MET A 1 20.26 9.50 -0.19
CA MET A 1 19.80 8.13 -0.52
C MET A 1 18.31 8.01 -0.18
N GLN A 2 17.52 7.33 -1.01
CA GLN A 2 16.07 7.12 -0.78
C GLN A 2 15.76 5.63 -0.67
N ARG A 3 15.07 5.24 0.39
CA ARG A 3 14.63 3.85 0.63
C ARG A 3 13.13 3.80 0.89
N HIS A 4 12.44 2.86 0.26
CA HIS A 4 11.05 2.55 0.57
C HIS A 4 11.00 1.32 1.46
N LEU A 5 10.17 1.41 2.50
CA LEU A 5 9.98 0.32 3.45
C LEU A 5 8.58 0.30 4.01
N LEU A 6 8.09 -0.91 4.29
CA LEU A 6 6.92 -1.14 5.11
C LEU A 6 7.36 -1.28 6.57
N VAL A 7 6.83 -0.45 7.46
CA VAL A 7 7.15 -0.43 8.88
C VAL A 7 5.90 -0.73 9.69
N LYS A 8 6.00 -1.67 10.63
CA LYS A 8 4.96 -1.90 11.64
C LYS A 8 5.32 -1.17 12.93
N LYS A 9 4.37 -0.43 13.49
CA LYS A 9 4.43 0.11 14.85
C LYS A 9 3.08 -0.14 15.53
N ASP A 10 3.11 -0.85 16.64
CA ASP A 10 1.92 -1.29 17.37
C ASP A 10 0.94 -2.01 16.42
N ARG A 11 -0.32 -1.56 16.40
CA ARG A 11 -1.37 -2.07 15.51
C ARG A 11 -1.47 -1.30 14.20
N THR A 12 -0.38 -0.69 13.72
CA THR A 12 -0.38 0.10 12.48
C THR A 12 0.79 -0.27 11.57
N ALA A 13 0.50 -0.48 10.29
CA ALA A 13 1.50 -0.64 9.24
C ALA A 13 1.56 0.63 8.40
N TYR A 14 2.76 1.10 8.10
CA TYR A 14 3.05 2.31 7.35
C TYR A 14 3.95 1.99 6.16
N LEU A 15 3.55 2.41 4.97
CA LEU A 15 4.48 2.53 3.85
C LEU A 15 5.19 3.87 3.96
N CYS A 16 6.51 3.84 4.04
CA CYS A 16 7.33 5.03 4.24
C CYS A 16 8.40 5.18 3.16
N VAL A 17 8.71 6.44 2.85
CA VAL A 17 9.96 6.85 2.20
C VAL A 17 10.92 7.33 3.27
N GLU A 18 12.09 6.72 3.38
CA GLU A 18 13.20 7.24 4.16
C GLU A 18 14.16 7.97 3.22
N VAL A 19 14.39 9.24 3.50
CA VAL A 19 15.30 10.10 2.73
C VAL A 19 16.39 10.61 3.66
N GLU A 20 17.63 10.48 3.24
CA GLU A 20 18.78 11.05 3.93
C GLU A 20 19.25 12.32 3.21
N GLU A 21 19.13 13.47 3.87
CA GLU A 21 19.56 14.78 3.39
C GLU A 21 20.46 15.45 4.43
N LYS A 22 21.66 15.87 4.03
CA LYS A 22 22.62 16.59 4.90
C LYS A 22 22.88 15.88 6.25
N GLY A 23 23.00 14.55 6.23
CA GLY A 23 23.21 13.72 7.42
C GLY A 23 21.99 13.55 8.34
N LYS A 24 20.81 14.05 7.94
CA LYS A 24 19.54 13.86 8.67
C LYS A 24 18.64 12.89 7.92
N LYS A 25 18.18 11.85 8.62
CA LYS A 25 17.17 10.92 8.11
C LYS A 25 15.77 11.48 8.37
N ARG A 26 14.97 11.57 7.31
CA ARG A 26 13.56 11.96 7.36
C ARG A 26 12.72 10.80 6.84
N ARG A 27 11.55 10.59 7.47
CA ARG A 27 10.60 9.56 7.06
C ARG A 27 9.28 10.20 6.67
N ILE A 28 8.86 9.99 5.43
CA ILE A 28 7.61 10.49 4.86
C ILE A 28 6.65 9.31 4.75
N GLN A 29 5.44 9.45 5.28
CA GLN A 29 4.40 8.41 5.19
C GLN A 29 3.63 8.54 3.87
N LEU A 30 3.50 7.44 3.14
CA LEU A 30 2.73 7.38 1.89
C LEU A 30 1.35 6.77 2.08
N ALA A 31 1.25 5.71 2.88
CA ALA A 31 0.00 5.02 3.17
C ALA A 31 0.08 4.34 4.53
N ARG A 32 -1.08 4.08 5.15
CA ARG A 32 -1.17 3.34 6.42
C ARG A 32 -2.45 2.53 6.55
N VAL A 33 -2.40 1.47 7.34
CA VAL A 33 -3.56 0.68 7.78
C VAL A 33 -3.44 0.32 9.26
N HIS A 34 -4.58 0.23 9.94
CA HIS A 34 -4.66 0.01 11.39
C HIS A 34 -5.34 -1.34 11.72
N GLY A 35 -5.18 -1.79 12.96
CA GLY A 35 -5.85 -2.96 13.50
C GLY A 35 -5.36 -4.26 12.86
N TRP A 36 -6.28 -5.21 12.67
CA TRP A 36 -5.96 -6.52 12.08
C TRP A 36 -5.44 -6.41 10.63
N LYS A 37 -5.82 -5.36 9.89
CA LYS A 37 -5.31 -5.08 8.53
C LYS A 37 -3.80 -4.80 8.52
N ALA A 38 -3.25 -4.27 9.61
CA ALA A 38 -1.80 -4.07 9.73
C ALA A 38 -1.04 -5.39 9.74
N GLU A 39 -1.59 -6.44 10.37
CA GLU A 39 -1.00 -7.77 10.35
C GLU A 39 -1.00 -8.35 8.94
N LEU A 40 -2.12 -8.22 8.21
CA LEU A 40 -2.19 -8.67 6.82
C LEU A 40 -1.21 -7.92 5.92
N ALA A 41 -1.10 -6.60 6.07
CA ALA A 41 -0.14 -5.81 5.32
C ALA A 41 1.30 -6.30 5.56
N CYS A 42 1.70 -6.50 6.81
CA CYS A 42 3.04 -7.00 7.13
C CYS A 42 3.26 -8.44 6.65
N ARG A 43 2.23 -9.29 6.70
CA ARG A 43 2.32 -10.68 6.23
C ARG A 43 2.50 -10.78 4.72
N PHE A 44 1.83 -9.93 3.95
CA PHE A 44 1.70 -10.13 2.50
C PHE A 44 2.34 -9.05 1.62
N LEU A 45 2.70 -7.90 2.19
CA LEU A 45 3.21 -6.73 1.46
C LEU A 45 4.55 -6.25 2.01
N SER A 46 5.26 -7.07 2.80
CA SER A 46 6.59 -6.71 3.30
C SER A 46 7.62 -6.73 2.18
N PHE A 47 8.40 -5.66 2.07
CA PHE A 47 9.48 -5.52 1.11
C PHE A 47 10.54 -4.53 1.64
N THR A 48 11.68 -4.48 0.98
CA THR A 48 12.66 -3.39 1.10
C THR A 48 13.12 -3.03 -0.31
N ALA A 49 13.05 -1.75 -0.67
CA ALA A 49 13.48 -1.30 -1.99
C ALA A 49 14.26 0.02 -1.93
N ASN A 50 15.29 0.12 -2.77
CA ASN A 50 16.04 1.36 -2.99
C ASN A 50 15.39 2.11 -4.16
N GLY A 51 14.53 3.08 -3.84
CA GLY A 51 13.72 3.77 -4.85
C GLY A 51 12.39 3.07 -5.18
N TRP A 52 11.66 3.64 -6.13
CA TRP A 52 10.32 3.18 -6.52
C TRP A 52 10.42 1.92 -7.40
N SER A 53 9.69 0.87 -7.03
CA SER A 53 9.63 -0.40 -7.77
C SER A 53 8.20 -0.94 -7.82
N ASP A 54 7.97 -2.00 -8.59
CA ASP A 54 6.66 -2.66 -8.65
C ASP A 54 6.25 -3.23 -7.27
N ASP A 55 7.20 -3.60 -6.41
CA ASP A 55 6.90 -4.04 -5.03
C ASP A 55 6.45 -2.87 -4.14
N VAL A 56 7.07 -1.70 -4.30
CA VAL A 56 6.64 -0.46 -3.63
C VAL A 56 5.23 -0.10 -4.07
N ALA A 57 4.96 -0.17 -5.37
CA ALA A 57 3.66 0.10 -5.97
C ALA A 57 2.59 -0.89 -5.44
N ARG A 58 2.90 -2.19 -5.38
CA ARG A 58 2.00 -3.20 -4.79
C ARG A 58 1.72 -2.96 -3.33
N ALA A 59 2.73 -2.61 -2.54
CA ALA A 59 2.51 -2.28 -1.14
C ALA A 59 1.66 -1.01 -0.97
N PHE A 60 1.92 0.02 -1.79
CA PHE A 60 1.12 1.25 -1.77
C PHE A 60 -0.35 0.97 -2.09
N LEU A 61 -0.60 0.27 -3.19
CA LEU A 61 -1.95 -0.11 -3.60
C LEU A 61 -2.58 -1.02 -2.54
N GLY A 62 -1.86 -2.06 -2.12
CA GLY A 62 -2.26 -3.02 -1.10
C GLY A 62 -2.72 -2.36 0.21
N LEU A 63 -1.98 -1.39 0.72
CA LEU A 63 -2.39 -0.65 1.93
C LEU A 63 -3.67 0.17 1.69
N ASN A 64 -3.81 0.82 0.53
CA ASN A 64 -5.00 1.59 0.21
C ASN A 64 -6.26 0.72 0.07
N VAL A 65 -6.13 -0.46 -0.54
CA VAL A 65 -7.27 -1.37 -0.73
C VAL A 65 -7.61 -2.13 0.56
N LEU A 66 -6.60 -2.46 1.38
CA LEU A 66 -6.82 -2.99 2.73
C LEU A 66 -7.55 -1.99 3.62
N ARG A 67 -7.23 -0.70 3.51
CA ARG A 67 -7.92 0.35 4.27
C ARG A 67 -9.43 0.29 4.07
N ILE A 68 -9.88 0.11 2.82
CA ILE A 68 -11.31 0.11 2.45
C ILE A 68 -12.01 -1.25 2.59
N ALA A 69 -11.28 -2.35 2.79
CA ALA A 69 -11.87 -3.66 3.03
C ALA A 69 -12.73 -3.66 4.31
N GLU A 70 -13.94 -4.19 4.25
CA GLU A 70 -14.88 -4.16 5.40
C GLU A 70 -14.62 -5.32 6.37
N ASP A 71 -14.21 -6.47 5.83
CA ASP A 71 -13.90 -7.68 6.56
C ASP A 71 -12.64 -8.40 6.04
N GLU A 72 -12.26 -9.47 6.73
CA GLU A 72 -11.05 -10.24 6.42
C GLU A 72 -11.14 -10.93 5.06
N TRP A 73 -12.34 -11.34 4.63
CA TRP A 73 -12.53 -12.01 3.35
C TRP A 73 -12.29 -11.04 2.18
N ALA A 74 -12.89 -9.85 2.24
CA ALA A 74 -12.65 -8.78 1.27
C ALA A 74 -11.18 -8.35 1.25
N ALA A 75 -10.53 -8.26 2.42
CA ALA A 75 -9.12 -7.91 2.53
C ALA A 75 -8.21 -8.94 1.83
N MET A 76 -8.45 -10.24 2.07
CA MET A 76 -7.69 -11.31 1.44
C MET A 76 -7.87 -11.34 -0.09
N ARG A 77 -9.11 -11.16 -0.56
CA ARG A 77 -9.41 -11.02 -1.99
C ARG A 77 -8.67 -9.85 -2.61
N TYR A 78 -8.71 -8.66 -1.99
CA TYR A 78 -7.99 -7.49 -2.49
C TYR A 78 -6.48 -7.71 -2.54
N ILE A 79 -5.89 -8.40 -1.54
CA ILE A 79 -4.46 -8.75 -1.57
C ILE A 79 -4.14 -9.67 -2.76
N SER A 80 -4.94 -10.70 -3.03
CA SER A 80 -4.74 -11.61 -4.17
C SER A 80 -4.79 -10.84 -5.50
N ILE A 81 -5.81 -9.98 -5.67
CA ILE A 81 -5.93 -9.11 -6.85
C ILE A 81 -4.68 -8.25 -7.04
N VAL A 82 -4.18 -7.60 -5.98
CA VAL A 82 -2.97 -6.76 -6.07
C VAL A 82 -1.71 -7.56 -6.41
N LYS A 83 -1.59 -8.79 -5.89
CA LYS A 83 -0.45 -9.67 -6.18
C LYS A 83 -0.41 -10.12 -7.64
N GLU A 84 -1.57 -10.44 -8.19
CA GLU A 84 -1.74 -10.95 -9.56
C GLU A 84 -1.82 -9.81 -10.60
N MET A 85 -1.94 -8.57 -10.13
CA MET A 85 -2.07 -7.40 -10.99
C MET A 85 -0.85 -7.21 -11.90
N LYS A 86 -1.13 -7.07 -13.20
CA LYS A 86 -0.12 -6.75 -14.21
C LYS A 86 0.39 -5.33 -14.00
N LYS A 87 1.60 -5.07 -14.49
CA LYS A 87 2.31 -3.80 -14.27
C LYS A 87 1.50 -2.57 -14.67
N LEU A 88 0.82 -2.59 -15.82
CA LEU A 88 0.03 -1.45 -16.29
C LEU A 88 -1.16 -1.16 -15.36
N ASP A 89 -1.92 -2.17 -14.97
CA ASP A 89 -3.07 -2.04 -14.07
C ASP A 89 -2.62 -1.58 -12.68
N LEU A 90 -1.47 -2.09 -12.21
CA LEU A 90 -0.87 -1.71 -10.94
C LEU A 90 -0.58 -0.21 -10.89
N HIS A 91 0.16 0.31 -11.87
CA HIS A 91 0.52 1.73 -11.91
C HIS A 91 -0.69 2.62 -12.22
N PHE A 92 -1.66 2.14 -13.00
CA PHE A 92 -2.94 2.83 -13.18
C PHE A 92 -3.64 3.07 -11.84
N TRP A 93 -3.81 2.02 -11.02
CA TRP A 93 -4.47 2.16 -9.73
C TRP A 93 -3.67 3.00 -8.75
N VAL A 94 -2.35 2.86 -8.72
CA VAL A 94 -1.49 3.74 -7.90
C VAL A 94 -1.71 5.21 -8.25
N ASP A 95 -1.73 5.58 -9.53
CA ASP A 95 -2.01 6.95 -9.97
C ASP A 95 -3.40 7.42 -9.50
N LYS A 96 -4.44 6.57 -9.58
CA LYS A 96 -5.78 6.92 -9.08
C LYS A 96 -5.78 7.18 -7.58
N PHE A 97 -5.18 6.32 -6.78
CA PHE A 97 -5.10 6.48 -5.33
C PHE A 97 -4.24 7.67 -4.90
N LEU A 98 -3.24 8.05 -5.70
CA LEU A 98 -2.43 9.25 -5.45
C LEU A 98 -3.18 10.55 -5.76
N ARG A 99 -3.97 10.59 -6.83
CA ARG A 99 -4.65 11.81 -7.29
C ARG A 99 -5.96 12.09 -6.57
N ASP A 100 -6.82 11.09 -6.44
CA ASP A 100 -8.15 11.25 -5.87
C ASP A 100 -8.54 9.95 -5.16
N ARG A 101 -8.13 9.88 -3.89
CA ARG A 101 -8.31 8.69 -3.06
C ARG A 101 -9.78 8.32 -2.87
N GLU A 102 -10.68 9.29 -2.69
CA GLU A 102 -12.10 8.99 -2.44
C GLU A 102 -12.79 8.43 -3.68
N LYS A 103 -12.49 8.97 -4.86
CA LYS A 103 -12.99 8.43 -6.12
C LYS A 103 -12.39 7.06 -6.41
N ALA A 104 -11.10 6.87 -6.11
CA ALA A 104 -10.43 5.57 -6.22
C ALA A 104 -11.06 4.52 -5.29
N ASP A 105 -11.39 4.88 -4.05
CA ASP A 105 -12.05 3.99 -3.08
C ASP A 105 -13.38 3.46 -3.65
N ARG A 106 -14.24 4.36 -4.13
CA ARG A 106 -15.53 3.98 -4.74
C ARG A 106 -15.35 3.13 -5.99
N ALA A 107 -14.43 3.52 -6.87
CA ALA A 107 -14.17 2.77 -8.10
C ALA A 107 -13.63 1.37 -7.80
N TRP A 108 -12.69 1.23 -6.87
CA TRP A 108 -12.14 -0.06 -6.48
C TRP A 108 -13.24 -1.02 -6.02
N ARG A 109 -14.12 -0.53 -5.15
CA ARG A 109 -15.27 -1.31 -4.65
C ARG A 109 -16.17 -1.81 -5.78
N VAL A 110 -16.52 -0.93 -6.73
CA VAL A 110 -17.35 -1.30 -7.89
C VAL A 110 -16.71 -2.41 -8.73
N PHE A 111 -15.39 -2.37 -8.89
CA PHE A 111 -14.66 -3.34 -9.72
C PHE A 111 -14.40 -4.66 -9.01
N TYR A 112 -14.18 -4.66 -7.69
CA TYR A 112 -13.57 -5.79 -6.99
C TYR A 112 -14.31 -6.26 -5.72
N GLU A 113 -15.35 -5.57 -5.27
CA GLU A 113 -16.06 -5.94 -4.03
C GLU A 113 -17.12 -7.03 -4.23
N LYS A 114 -17.50 -7.31 -5.49
CA LYS A 114 -18.52 -8.31 -5.85
C LYS A 114 -18.14 -9.75 -5.50
#